data_AF-A0A8S2T2A2-F1
#
_entry.id   AF-A0A8S2T2A2-F1
#
_cell.length_a   1.000
_cell.length_b   1.000
_cell.length_c   1.000
_cell.angle_alpha   90.00
_cell.angle_beta   90.00
_cell.angle_gamma   90.00
#
_symmetry.space_group_name_H-M   'P 1'
#
loop_
_entity.id
_entity.type
_entity.pdbx_description
1 polymer ?
#
loop_
_entity_poly.entity_id
_entity_poly.type
_entity_poly.pdbx_seq_one_letter_code
_entity_poly.pdbx_strand_id
1 'polypeptide(L)'
;TTCLIKPNGKHLLHVECINEIGIYGTMVTNVDTNEEYINEVAGYLVRTKTTDTNEGGVATGYSVLDCLDVSENNNELSRIFSEKS
;
A
#
# COMPACT_ATOMS: atom_id res chain seq x y z
N THR A 1 7.22 10.50 -4.33
CA THR A 1 6.82 10.95 -2.99
C THR A 1 8.05 11.33 -2.20
N THR A 2 7.97 12.25 -1.24
CA THR A 2 9.10 12.63 -0.38
C THR A 2 8.69 12.45 1.08
N CYS A 3 9.53 11.79 1.88
CA CYS A 3 9.31 11.64 3.32
C CYS A 3 10.18 12.64 4.10
N LEU A 4 9.71 13.04 5.28
CA LEU A 4 10.51 13.75 6.27
C LEU A 4 11.06 12.75 7.29
N ILE A 5 12.37 12.58 7.33
CA ILE A 5 13.04 11.68 8.28
C ILE A 5 13.85 12.52 9.25
N LYS A 6 13.81 12.17 10.55
CA LYS A 6 14.60 12.83 11.61
C LYS A 6 15.59 11.86 12.27
N PRO A 7 16.73 11.56 11.64
CA PRO A 7 17.71 10.66 12.24
C PRO A 7 18.21 11.22 13.57
N ASN A 8 18.21 10.40 14.62
CA ASN A 8 18.71 10.74 15.95
C ASN A 8 18.08 12.00 16.57
N GLY A 9 16.90 12.42 16.10
CA GLY A 9 16.16 13.55 16.68
C GLY A 9 16.77 14.94 16.43
N LYS A 10 17.75 15.09 15.55
CA LYS A 10 18.47 16.37 15.34
C LYS A 10 17.95 17.20 14.18
N HIS A 11 18.07 16.70 12.95
CA HIS A 11 17.73 17.44 11.73
C HIS A 11 16.67 16.72 10.91
N LEU A 12 15.75 17.49 10.32
CA LEU A 12 14.77 16.97 9.36
C LEU A 12 15.42 16.89 7.99
N LEU A 13 15.31 15.72 7.37
CA LEU A 13 15.80 15.44 6.03
C LEU A 13 14.61 15.16 5.12
N HIS A 14 14.62 15.77 3.94
CA HIS A 14 13.75 15.37 2.84
C HIS A 14 14.42 14.21 2.12
N VAL A 15 13.74 13.07 2.05
CA VAL A 15 14.26 11.85 1.42
C VAL A 15 13.28 11.38 0.36
N GLU A 16 13.80 11.02 -0.81
CA GLU A 16 12.99 10.42 -1.86
C GLU A 16 12.45 9.06 -1.43
N CYS A 17 11.16 8.87 -1.64
CA CYS A 17 10.45 7.67 -1.23
C CYS A 17 9.62 7.11 -2.39
N ILE A 18 9.41 5.81 -2.33
CA ILE A 18 8.51 5.07 -3.19
C ILE A 18 7.38 4.46 -2.37
N ASN A 19 6.20 4.40 -2.99
CA ASN A 19 5.01 3.75 -2.44
C ASN A 19 4.86 2.37 -3.09
N GLU A 20 4.60 1.36 -2.26
CA GLU A 20 4.25 0.00 -2.66
C GLU A 20 2.79 -0.26 -2.26
N ILE A 21 1.91 -0.48 -3.25
CA ILE A 21 0.48 -0.71 -3.02
C ILE A 21 0.22 -2.22 -3.07
N GLY A 22 -0.29 -2.78 -1.98
CA GLY A 22 -0.81 -4.15 -1.91
C GLY A 22 -2.34 -4.16 -1.91
N ILE A 23 -2.94 -5.04 -2.70
CA ILE A 23 -4.40 -5.27 -2.74
C ILE A 23 -4.71 -6.57 -2.00
N TYR A 24 -5.63 -6.51 -1.04
CA TYR A 24 -6.11 -7.69 -0.34
C TYR A 24 -7.23 -8.35 -1.14
N GLY A 25 -7.18 -9.68 -1.25
CA GLY A 25 -8.25 -10.50 -1.82
C GLY A 25 -8.76 -11.49 -0.78
N THR A 26 -10.07 -11.73 -0.78
CA THR A 26 -10.71 -12.77 0.02
C THR A 26 -11.29 -13.82 -0.92
N MET A 27 -10.93 -15.08 -0.70
CA MET A 27 -11.46 -16.21 -1.47
C MET A 27 -11.96 -17.30 -0.51
N VAL A 28 -13.19 -17.76 -0.74
CA VAL A 28 -13.80 -18.90 -0.04
C VAL A 28 -14.38 -19.83 -1.09
N THR A 29 -13.92 -21.08 -1.12
CA THR A 29 -14.31 -22.07 -2.12
C THR A 29 -14.49 -23.45 -1.48
N ASN A 30 -15.38 -24.24 -2.05
CA ASN A 30 -15.46 -25.67 -1.81
C ASN A 30 -14.44 -26.41 -2.70
N VAL A 31 -13.46 -27.05 -2.07
CA VAL A 31 -12.36 -27.73 -2.77
C VAL A 31 -12.83 -28.96 -3.56
N ASP A 32 -13.88 -29.64 -3.10
CA ASP A 32 -14.37 -30.87 -3.75
C ASP A 32 -15.24 -30.56 -4.97
N THR A 33 -16.05 -29.51 -4.91
CA THR A 33 -16.97 -29.13 -5.99
C THR A 33 -16.42 -28.04 -6.91
N ASN A 34 -15.32 -27.38 -6.51
CA ASN A 34 -14.80 -26.14 -7.11
C ASN A 34 -15.82 -24.99 -7.12
N GLU A 35 -16.80 -25.01 -6.22
CA GLU A 35 -17.77 -23.92 -6.09
C GLU A 35 -17.11 -22.73 -5.37
N GLU A 36 -17.25 -21.52 -5.92
CA GLU A 36 -16.79 -20.28 -5.31
C GLU A 36 -17.94 -19.63 -4.51
N TYR A 37 -17.71 -19.35 -3.23
CA TYR A 37 -18.67 -18.62 -2.38
C TYR A 37 -18.32 -17.14 -2.26
N ILE A 38 -17.02 -16.84 -2.17
CA ILE A 38 -16.49 -15.48 -2.09
C ILE A 38 -15.24 -15.44 -2.96
N ASN A 39 -15.15 -14.42 -3.82
CA ASN A 39 -13.97 -14.13 -4.62
C ASN A 39 -13.98 -12.62 -4.90
N GLU A 40 -13.37 -11.84 -4.00
CA GLU A 40 -13.46 -10.40 -4.08
C GLU A 40 -12.23 -9.66 -3.55
N VAL A 41 -12.08 -8.40 -3.99
CA VAL A 41 -11.14 -7.44 -3.42
C VAL A 41 -11.64 -6.98 -2.04
N ALA A 42 -10.80 -7.07 -1.02
CA ALA A 42 -11.14 -6.81 0.38
C ALA A 42 -10.50 -5.53 0.96
N GLY A 43 -9.78 -4.77 0.12
CA GLY A 43 -9.15 -3.51 0.51
C GLY A 43 -7.70 -3.43 0.04
N TYR A 44 -6.94 -2.50 0.60
CA TYR A 44 -5.55 -2.25 0.22
C TYR A 44 -4.68 -1.82 1.40
N LEU A 45 -3.36 -1.91 1.20
CA LEU A 45 -2.33 -1.44 2.10
C LEU A 45 -1.27 -0.68 1.30
N VAL A 46 -0.96 0.55 1.70
CA VAL A 46 0.18 1.29 1.14
C VAL A 46 1.34 1.21 2.12
N ARG A 47 2.51 0.84 1.62
CA ARG A 47 3.77 0.91 2.36
C ARG A 47 4.70 1.89 1.67
N THR A 48 5.43 2.67 2.45
CA THR A 48 6.37 3.66 1.91
C THR A 48 7.77 3.40 2.46
N LYS A 49 8.76 3.41 1.57
CA LYS A 49 10.18 3.26 1.91
C LYS A 49 11.03 4.23 1.11
N THR A 50 12.26 4.47 1.56
CA THR A 50 13.22 5.30 0.84
C THR A 50 13.68 4.60 -0.44
N THR A 51 14.02 5.38 -1.47
CA THR A 51 14.44 4.85 -2.78
C THR A 51 15.74 4.04 -2.74
N ASP A 52 16.58 4.25 -1.73
CA ASP A 52 17.87 3.60 -1.52
C ASP A 52 17.78 2.27 -0.74
N THR A 53 16.61 1.91 -0.22
CA THR A 53 16.42 0.67 0.56
C THR A 53 15.99 -0.49 -0.33
N ASN A 54 16.74 -1.60 -0.30
CA ASN A 54 16.40 -2.81 -1.05
C ASN A 54 15.40 -3.70 -0.30
N GLU A 55 15.45 -3.68 1.03
CA GLU A 55 14.52 -4.37 1.90
C GLU A 55 13.14 -3.67 1.91
N GLY A 56 12.16 -4.36 2.47
CA GLY A 56 10.84 -3.80 2.74
C GLY A 56 10.26 -4.43 3.99
N GLY A 57 9.04 -4.05 4.31
CA GLY A 57 8.31 -4.61 5.45
C GLY A 57 8.23 -3.64 6.62
N VAL A 58 7.01 -3.46 7.11
CA VAL A 58 6.73 -2.58 8.25
C VAL A 58 7.22 -3.22 9.54
N ALA A 59 6.97 -4.52 9.73
CA ALA A 59 7.35 -5.24 10.94
C ALA A 59 8.87 -5.37 11.13
N THR A 60 9.63 -5.37 10.03
CA THR A 60 11.10 -5.41 10.02
C THR A 60 11.72 -4.01 10.18
N GLY A 61 10.91 -2.95 10.12
CA GLY A 61 11.33 -1.56 10.30
C GLY A 61 11.87 -0.86 9.06
N TYR A 62 11.76 -1.47 7.87
CA TYR A 62 12.27 -0.89 6.61
C TYR A 62 11.25 -0.04 5.84
N SER A 63 9.97 -0.11 6.21
CA SER A 63 8.92 0.69 5.60
C SER A 63 7.92 1.18 6.65
N VAL A 64 7.17 2.23 6.31
CA VAL A 64 6.07 2.74 7.13
C VAL A 64 4.72 2.52 6.45
N LEU A 65 3.63 2.60 7.21
CA LEU A 65 2.27 2.64 6.67
C LEU A 65 1.98 4.02 6.07
N ASP A 66 1.24 4.04 4.97
CA ASP A 66 0.87 5.27 4.25
C ASP A 66 -0.58 5.21 3.74
N CYS A 67 -1.09 6.33 3.23
CA CYS A 67 -2.40 6.42 2.59
C CYS A 67 -2.28 7.00 1.17
N LEU A 68 -3.27 6.71 0.32
CA LEU A 68 -3.36 7.33 -1.01
C LEU A 68 -4.21 8.59 -0.92
N ASP A 69 -3.66 9.70 -1.40
CA ASP A 69 -4.48 10.85 -1.79
C ASP A 69 -4.91 10.67 -3.25
N VAL A 70 -6.21 10.46 -3.44
CA VAL A 70 -6.86 10.22 -4.74
C VAL A 70 -7.74 11.40 -5.16
N SER A 71 -7.57 12.56 -4.53
CA SER A 71 -8.38 13.76 -4.79
C SER A 71 -8.14 14.41 -6.17
N GLU A 72 -7.09 14.04 -6.90
CA GLU A 72 -6.80 14.59 -8.23
C GLU A 72 -7.52 13.85 -9.37
N ASN A 73 -8.28 14.61 -10.18
CA ASN A 73 -9.29 14.18 -11.15
C ASN A 73 -8.80 13.45 -12.42
N ASN A 74 -7.58 12.91 -12.45
CA ASN A 74 -7.04 12.15 -13.60
C ASN A 74 -6.19 10.93 -13.16
N ASN A 75 -6.47 10.39 -11.98
CA ASN A 75 -5.71 9.25 -11.47
C ASN A 75 -6.41 7.92 -11.83
N GLU A 76 -5.79 7.08 -12.66
CA GLU A 76 -6.26 5.71 -12.95
C GLU A 76 -6.53 4.90 -11.66
N LEU A 77 -5.79 5.19 -10.58
CA LEU A 77 -5.99 4.56 -9.27
C LEU A 77 -7.32 4.97 -8.62
N SER A 78 -7.83 6.18 -8.85
CA SER A 78 -9.12 6.59 -8.29
C SER A 78 -10.26 5.72 -8.83
N ARG A 79 -10.17 5.25 -10.08
CA ARG A 79 -11.13 4.28 -10.64
C ARG A 79 -11.07 2.93 -9.93
N ILE A 80 -9.86 2.41 -9.71
CA ILE A 80 -9.64 1.14 -9.01
C ILE A 80 -10.20 1.19 -7.57
N PHE A 81 -10.10 2.33 -6.90
CA PHE A 81 -10.55 2.48 -5.51
C PHE A 81 -11.98 3.03 -5.36
N SER A 82 -12.60 3.58 -6.42
CA SER A 82 -13.98 4.10 -6.39
C SER A 82 -15.06 3.06 -6.71
N GLU A 83 -14.70 1.88 -7.22
CA GLU A 83 -15.67 0.84 -7.64
C GLU A 83 -16.24 -0.01 -6.48
N LYS A 84 -15.86 0.25 -5.22
CA LYS A 84 -16.35 -0.51 -4.05
C LYS A 84 -16.78 0.37 -2.86
N SER A 85 -17.79 1.21 -3.06
CA SER A 85 -18.58 1.79 -1.96
C SER A 85 -20.08 1.66 -2.24
#